data_AF-T1CXT8-F1
#
_entry.id   AF-T1CXT8-F1
#
_cell.length_a   1.000
_cell.length_b   1.000
_cell.length_c   1.000
_cell.angle_alpha   90.00
_cell.angle_beta   90.00
_cell.angle_gamma   90.00
#
_symmetry.space_group_name_H-M   'P 1'
#
loop_
_entity.id
_entity.type
_entity.pdbx_description
1 polymer ?
#
loop_
_entity_poly.entity_id
_entity_poly.type
_entity_poly.pdbx_seq_one_letter_code
_entity_poly.pdbx_strand_id
1 'polypeptide(L)'
;PEWLVIEWPRGDAEPTRYWLSTLPEETTFKALVGTIKGRWRIERDYLELKQELGLGHYEGRNWRGFHHHASLCIAAYGFLTLERLRGSQKNRARFQGPAVPEGFRPRGAGADAAPPALVDRHHALPSRPRDRSTPVTMSVLRQGAPKNPACLVTQ
;
A
#
# COMPACT_ATOMS: atom_id res chain seq x y z
N PRO A 1 -32.45 -4.04 24.99
CA PRO A 1 -31.39 -4.32 26.00
C PRO A 1 -30.21 -3.39 25.80
N GLU A 2 -29.56 -3.00 26.89
CA GLU A 2 -28.29 -2.28 26.87
C GLU A 2 -27.26 -3.14 27.60
N TRP A 3 -26.09 -3.34 26.98
CA TRP A 3 -24.99 -4.12 27.55
C TRP A 3 -23.89 -3.18 28.02
N LEU A 4 -23.52 -3.28 29.31
CA LEU A 4 -22.33 -2.65 29.86
C LEU A 4 -21.26 -3.72 30.08
N VAL A 5 -20.16 -3.62 29.34
CA VAL A 5 -18.99 -4.49 29.50
C VAL A 5 -17.88 -3.69 30.16
N ILE A 6 -17.28 -4.28 31.19
CA ILE A 6 -16.21 -3.67 31.97
C ILE A 6 -15.01 -4.60 31.91
N GLU A 7 -13.86 -4.09 31.48
CA GLU A 7 -12.60 -4.81 31.60
C GLU A 7 -11.90 -4.38 32.87
N TRP A 8 -11.72 -5.36 33.75
CA TRP A 8 -11.04 -5.22 35.01
C TRP A 8 -9.85 -6.19 35.05
N PRO A 9 -8.61 -5.70 34.81
CA PRO A 9 -7.42 -6.52 34.91
C PRO A 9 -7.22 -7.03 36.32
N ARG A 10 -6.67 -8.24 36.43
CA ARG A 10 -6.43 -8.86 37.73
C ARG A 10 -5.31 -8.13 38.45
N GLY A 11 -5.60 -7.58 39.62
CA GLY A 11 -4.62 -6.86 40.45
C GLY A 11 -4.77 -5.34 40.44
N ASP A 12 -5.63 -4.79 39.58
CA ASP A 12 -5.91 -3.36 39.56
C ASP A 12 -7.05 -3.02 40.52
N ALA A 13 -6.95 -1.88 41.20
CA ALA A 13 -7.98 -1.38 42.12
C ALA A 13 -9.22 -0.86 41.39
N GLU A 14 -9.10 -0.48 40.12
CA GLU A 14 -10.16 0.11 39.31
C GLU A 14 -10.21 -0.51 37.91
N PRO A 15 -11.38 -0.51 37.24
CA PRO A 15 -11.50 -0.98 35.87
C PRO A 15 -10.77 -0.09 34.86
N THR A 16 -10.20 -0.69 33.83
CA THR A 16 -9.40 0.05 32.83
C THR A 16 -10.24 0.55 31.67
N ARG A 17 -11.28 -0.20 31.28
CA ARG A 17 -12.09 0.11 30.09
C ARG A 17 -13.56 -0.24 30.28
N TYR A 18 -14.41 0.59 29.71
CA TYR A 18 -15.87 0.44 29.73
C TYR A 18 -16.39 0.49 28.30
N TRP A 19 -17.34 -0.38 27.96
CA TRP A 19 -18.02 -0.38 26.66
C TRP A 19 -19.53 -0.51 26.85
N LEU A 20 -20.27 0.30 26.10
CA LEU A 20 -21.72 0.24 26.00
C LEU A 20 -22.11 -0.31 24.63
N SER A 21 -23.09 -1.20 24.58
CA SER A 21 -23.56 -1.81 23.35
C SER A 21 -25.08 -2.00 23.34
N THR A 22 -25.70 -1.74 22.19
CA THR A 22 -27.14 -1.93 21.93
C THR A 22 -27.43 -3.22 21.16
N LEU A 23 -26.53 -4.21 21.23
CA LEU A 23 -26.69 -5.50 20.56
C LEU A 23 -27.90 -6.29 21.11
N PRO A 24 -28.53 -7.15 20.28
CA PRO A 24 -29.65 -7.98 20.71
C PRO A 24 -29.33 -8.84 21.93
N GLU A 25 -30.35 -9.19 22.71
CA GLU A 25 -30.23 -9.98 23.95
C GLU A 25 -29.69 -11.40 23.69
N GLU A 26 -29.93 -11.92 22.50
CA GLU A 26 -29.50 -13.23 22.01
C GLU A 26 -27.99 -13.27 21.70
N THR A 27 -27.30 -12.12 21.77
CA THR A 27 -25.88 -12.02 21.48
C THR A 27 -25.06 -12.69 22.58
N THR A 28 -24.32 -13.74 22.23
CA THR A 28 -23.42 -14.41 23.18
C THR A 28 -22.34 -13.46 23.71
N PHE A 29 -21.94 -13.64 24.98
CA PHE A 29 -20.86 -12.86 25.59
C PHE A 29 -19.56 -12.91 24.77
N LYS A 30 -19.24 -14.06 24.16
CA LYS A 30 -18.07 -14.22 23.29
C LYS A 30 -18.15 -13.33 22.05
N ALA A 31 -19.33 -13.22 21.41
CA ALA A 31 -19.55 -12.35 20.27
C ALA A 31 -19.49 -10.86 20.66
N LEU A 32 -20.02 -10.52 21.85
CA LEU A 32 -19.93 -9.18 22.43
C LEU A 32 -18.48 -8.75 22.64
N VAL A 33 -17.68 -9.56 23.34
CA VAL A 33 -16.24 -9.30 23.55
C VAL A 33 -15.48 -9.30 22.22
N GLY A 34 -15.80 -10.21 21.30
CA GLY A 34 -15.21 -10.26 19.97
C GLY A 34 -15.44 -8.97 19.18
N THR A 35 -16.65 -8.41 19.24
CA THR A 35 -16.99 -7.12 18.61
C THR A 35 -16.20 -5.98 19.25
N ILE A 36 -16.17 -5.92 20.58
CA ILE A 36 -15.45 -4.89 21.34
C ILE A 36 -13.95 -4.90 21.01
N LYS A 37 -13.31 -6.08 21.09
CA LYS A 37 -11.87 -6.22 20.85
C LYS A 37 -11.53 -6.19 19.36
N GLY A 38 -12.49 -6.47 18.48
CA GLY A 38 -12.36 -6.42 17.03
C GLY A 38 -12.11 -5.01 16.47
N ARG A 39 -12.43 -3.95 17.23
CA ARG A 39 -12.19 -2.55 16.83
C ARG A 39 -10.73 -2.28 16.44
N TRP A 40 -9.76 -2.88 17.12
CA TRP A 40 -8.33 -2.73 16.82
C TRP A 40 -7.96 -3.15 15.39
N ARG A 41 -8.77 -4.00 14.75
CA ARG A 41 -8.57 -4.37 13.35
C ARG A 41 -8.64 -3.13 12.46
N ILE A 42 -9.56 -2.21 12.71
CA ILE A 42 -9.72 -0.99 11.90
C ILE A 42 -8.43 -0.17 11.89
N GLU A 43 -7.78 -0.01 13.05
CA GLU A 43 -6.55 0.77 13.17
C GLU A 43 -5.39 0.12 12.40
N ARG A 44 -5.24 -1.20 12.52
CA ARG A 44 -4.26 -1.97 11.75
C ARG A 44 -4.55 -1.92 10.25
N ASP A 45 -5.81 -2.07 9.86
CA ASP A 45 -6.25 -2.05 8.47
C ASP A 45 -5.98 -0.67 7.85
N TYR A 46 -6.15 0.42 8.60
CA TYR A 46 -5.76 1.77 8.18
C TYR A 46 -4.25 1.95 8.01
N LEU A 47 -3.43 1.32 8.86
CA LEU A 47 -1.98 1.36 8.70
C LEU A 47 -1.55 0.65 7.41
N GLU A 48 -2.09 -0.55 7.14
CA GLU A 48 -1.83 -1.28 5.90
C GLU A 48 -2.32 -0.50 4.66
N LEU A 49 -3.52 0.09 4.73
CA LEU A 49 -4.05 0.93 3.66
C LEU A 49 -3.17 2.14 3.34
N LYS A 50 -2.66 2.82 4.38
CA LYS A 50 -1.84 4.02 4.21
C LYS A 50 -0.43 3.71 3.71
N GLN A 51 0.23 2.72 4.31
CA GLN A 51 1.65 2.45 4.06
C GLN A 51 1.87 1.53 2.85
N GLU A 52 1.12 0.43 2.76
CA GLU A 52 1.39 -0.63 1.77
C GLU A 52 0.59 -0.44 0.48
N LEU A 53 -0.66 0.02 0.60
CA LEU A 53 -1.56 0.19 -0.55
C LEU A 53 -1.56 1.61 -1.12
N GLY A 54 -0.74 2.48 -0.54
CA GLY A 54 -0.49 3.82 -1.06
C GLY A 54 -1.64 4.78 -0.94
N LEU A 55 -2.58 4.58 0.00
CA LEU A 55 -3.59 5.60 0.29
C LEU A 55 -2.95 6.93 0.71
N GLY A 56 -1.75 6.90 1.31
CA GLY A 56 -0.96 8.09 1.64
C GLY A 56 -0.18 8.70 0.47
N HIS A 57 -0.10 8.04 -0.69
CA HIS A 57 0.70 8.47 -1.86
C HIS A 57 -0.11 9.20 -2.93
N TYR A 58 -1.27 9.77 -2.56
CA TYR A 58 -2.07 10.55 -3.50
C TYR A 58 -1.51 11.98 -3.64
N GLU A 59 -1.00 12.32 -4.82
CA GLU A 59 -0.40 13.64 -5.12
C GLU A 59 -1.35 14.57 -5.91
N GLY A 60 -2.55 14.10 -6.25
CA GLY A 60 -3.53 14.89 -6.98
C GLY A 60 -4.22 15.94 -6.10
N ARG A 61 -4.79 16.97 -6.74
CA ARG A 61 -5.53 18.05 -6.04
C ARG A 61 -7.05 18.01 -6.24
N ASN A 62 -7.54 16.99 -6.96
CA ASN A 62 -8.95 16.87 -7.30
C ASN A 62 -9.66 15.90 -6.35
N TRP A 63 -10.86 16.27 -5.87
CA TRP A 63 -11.68 15.43 -5.00
C TRP A 63 -12.09 14.12 -5.68
N ARG A 64 -12.51 14.21 -6.95
CA ARG A 64 -12.87 13.02 -7.73
C ARG A 64 -11.68 12.09 -7.95
N GLY A 65 -10.49 12.64 -8.15
CA GLY A 65 -9.25 11.86 -8.28
C GLY A 65 -8.91 11.13 -6.98
N PHE A 66 -9.06 11.79 -5.84
CA PHE A 66 -8.86 11.18 -4.52
C PHE A 66 -9.82 10.02 -4.29
N HIS A 67 -11.10 10.20 -4.62
CA HIS A 67 -12.09 9.13 -4.48
C HIS A 67 -11.79 7.90 -5.33
N HIS A 68 -11.34 8.09 -6.57
CA HIS A 68 -10.93 6.97 -7.43
C HIS A 68 -9.72 6.25 -6.85
N HIS A 69 -8.71 7.00 -6.40
CA HIS A 69 -7.53 6.45 -5.73
C HIS A 69 -7.89 5.66 -4.46
N ALA A 70 -8.68 6.26 -3.56
CA ALA A 70 -9.11 5.63 -2.33
C ALA A 70 -9.94 4.36 -2.60
N SER A 71 -10.83 4.39 -3.59
CA SER A 71 -11.62 3.22 -3.98
C SER A 71 -10.75 2.09 -4.52
N LEU A 72 -9.73 2.40 -5.33
CA LEU A 72 -8.75 1.42 -5.81
C LEU A 72 -7.92 0.82 -4.66
N CYS A 73 -7.46 1.64 -3.71
CA CYS A 73 -6.75 1.16 -2.52
C CYS A 73 -7.64 0.23 -1.67
N ILE A 74 -8.91 0.58 -1.45
CA ILE A 74 -9.88 -0.25 -0.71
C ILE A 74 -10.16 -1.56 -1.45
N ALA A 75 -10.32 -1.53 -2.77
CA ALA A 75 -10.52 -2.73 -3.57
C ALA A 75 -9.32 -3.68 -3.51
N ALA A 76 -8.10 -3.14 -3.61
CA ALA A 76 -6.87 -3.90 -3.45
C ALA A 76 -6.74 -4.50 -2.04
N TYR A 77 -7.10 -3.74 -0.99
CA TYR A 77 -7.15 -4.24 0.38
C TYR A 77 -8.14 -5.39 0.55
N GLY A 78 -9.35 -5.24 -0.01
CA GLY A 78 -10.37 -6.28 -0.01
C GLY A 78 -9.88 -7.54 -0.71
N PHE A 79 -9.23 -7.41 -1.86
CA PHE A 79 -8.61 -8.54 -2.57
C PHE A 79 -7.56 -9.25 -1.70
N LEU A 80 -6.60 -8.53 -1.11
CA LEU A 80 -5.58 -9.13 -0.24
C LEU A 80 -6.20 -9.79 0.99
N THR A 81 -7.23 -9.18 1.57
CA THR A 81 -7.95 -9.73 2.72
C THR A 81 -8.66 -11.03 2.36
N LEU A 82 -9.35 -11.07 1.21
CA LEU A 82 -9.97 -12.28 0.69
C LEU A 82 -8.92 -13.36 0.40
N GLU A 83 -7.78 -13.00 -0.18
CA GLU A 83 -6.68 -13.93 -0.43
C GLU A 83 -6.05 -14.44 0.87
N ARG A 84 -5.92 -13.62 1.93
CA ARG A 84 -5.49 -14.10 3.26
C ARG A 84 -6.50 -15.07 3.88
N LEU A 85 -7.79 -14.80 3.74
CA LEU A 85 -8.86 -15.69 4.22
C LEU A 85 -8.89 -17.00 3.43
N ARG A 86 -8.64 -16.95 2.12
CA ARG A 86 -8.48 -18.12 1.24
C ARG A 86 -7.18 -18.88 1.54
N GLY A 87 -6.10 -18.18 1.86
CA GLY A 87 -4.74 -18.69 2.08
C GLY A 87 -4.52 -19.48 3.37
N SER A 88 -5.56 -19.70 4.19
CA SER A 88 -5.59 -20.84 5.13
C SER A 88 -5.61 -22.19 4.38
N GLN A 89 -6.06 -22.19 3.12
CA GLN A 89 -5.77 -23.24 2.15
C GLN A 89 -4.49 -22.86 1.39
N LYS A 90 -3.39 -23.58 1.67
CA LYS A 90 -2.10 -23.49 0.96
C LYS A 90 -2.28 -23.75 -0.54
N ASN A 91 -2.67 -22.77 -1.34
CA ASN A 91 -2.50 -22.81 -2.79
C ASN A 91 -2.46 -21.38 -3.32
N ARG A 92 -1.24 -20.89 -3.54
CA ARG A 92 -0.95 -19.59 -4.12
C ARG A 92 -1.34 -19.65 -5.60
N ALA A 93 -2.62 -19.44 -5.89
CA ALA A 93 -3.08 -19.29 -7.27
C ALA A 93 -2.40 -18.02 -7.82
N ARG A 94 -1.32 -18.20 -8.59
CA ARG A 94 -0.73 -17.12 -9.38
C ARG A 94 -1.86 -16.52 -10.20
N PHE A 95 -2.11 -15.24 -10.03
CA PHE A 95 -3.01 -14.48 -10.90
C PHE A 95 -2.44 -14.61 -12.33
N GLN A 96 -3.00 -15.52 -13.13
CA GLN A 96 -2.68 -15.59 -14.53
C GLN A 96 -3.36 -14.38 -15.15
N GLY A 97 -2.56 -13.40 -15.57
CA GLY A 97 -3.08 -12.27 -16.33
C GLY A 97 -3.84 -12.81 -17.55
N PRO A 98 -4.90 -12.12 -18.00
CA PRO A 98 -5.68 -12.56 -19.16
C PRO A 98 -4.72 -12.80 -20.32
N ALA A 99 -4.89 -13.95 -20.99
CA ALA A 99 -4.11 -14.28 -22.18
C ALA A 99 -4.29 -13.15 -23.20
N VAL A 100 -3.19 -12.48 -23.51
CA VAL A 100 -3.19 -11.41 -24.49
C VAL A 100 -3.36 -12.05 -25.87
N PRO A 101 -4.36 -11.63 -26.68
CA PRO A 101 -4.55 -12.18 -28.02
C PRO A 101 -3.29 -12.01 -28.89
N GLU A 102 -3.05 -12.98 -29.76
CA GLU A 102 -1.96 -12.91 -30.73
C GLU A 102 -2.17 -11.67 -31.62
N GLY A 103 -1.22 -10.73 -31.56
CA GLY A 103 -1.30 -9.43 -32.26
C GLY A 103 -1.87 -8.25 -31.44
N PHE A 104 -2.09 -8.38 -30.13
CA PHE A 104 -2.49 -7.25 -29.29
C PHE A 104 -1.48 -6.09 -29.37
N ARG A 105 -1.98 -4.92 -29.79
CA ARG A 105 -1.19 -3.70 -29.90
C ARG A 105 -1.66 -2.68 -28.86
N PRO A 106 -0.83 -2.35 -27.85
CA PRO A 106 -1.20 -1.35 -26.86
C PRO A 106 -1.38 0.01 -27.53
N ARG A 107 -2.42 0.74 -27.13
CA ARG A 107 -2.77 2.05 -27.69
C ARG A 107 -1.60 3.02 -27.48
N GLY A 108 -1.02 3.52 -28.59
CA GLY A 108 0.12 4.43 -28.58
C GLY A 108 1.43 3.84 -29.13
N ALA A 109 1.50 2.53 -29.40
CA ALA A 109 2.66 1.93 -30.05
C ALA A 109 2.69 2.23 -31.56
N GLY A 110 3.78 2.85 -32.05
CA GLY A 110 4.03 3.09 -33.47
C GLY A 110 4.09 1.81 -34.30
N ALA A 111 3.95 1.89 -35.64
CA ALA A 111 3.91 0.72 -36.52
C ALA A 111 5.22 -0.09 -36.49
N ASP A 112 6.32 0.59 -36.16
CA ASP A 112 7.67 0.05 -36.08
C ASP A 112 8.12 -0.18 -34.63
N ALA A 113 7.18 -0.20 -33.67
CA ALA A 113 7.52 -0.49 -32.29
C ALA A 113 8.08 -1.92 -32.20
N ALA A 114 9.35 -2.04 -31.78
CA ALA A 114 9.99 -3.33 -31.59
C ALA A 114 9.11 -4.21 -30.67
N PRO A 115 8.89 -5.49 -31.02
CA PRO A 115 8.14 -6.39 -30.15
C PRO A 115 8.78 -6.38 -28.77
N PRO A 116 8.00 -6.31 -27.67
CA PRO A 116 8.58 -6.38 -26.35
C PRO A 116 9.33 -7.70 -26.27
N ALA A 117 10.62 -7.64 -25.96
CA ALA A 117 11.38 -8.85 -25.65
C ALA A 117 10.57 -9.61 -24.61
N LEU A 118 10.23 -10.87 -24.90
CA LEU A 118 9.53 -11.76 -23.99
C LEU A 118 10.30 -11.72 -22.67
N VAL A 119 9.76 -10.99 -21.69
CA VAL A 119 10.39 -10.90 -20.37
C VAL A 119 10.10 -12.24 -19.71
N ASP A 120 11.03 -13.18 -19.90
CA ASP A 120 11.00 -14.46 -19.24
C ASP A 120 11.14 -14.23 -17.73
N ARG A 121 10.02 -14.29 -17.02
CA ARG A 121 9.95 -14.15 -15.56
C ARG A 121 10.61 -15.33 -14.83
N HIS A 122 11.10 -16.34 -15.54
CA HIS A 122 11.71 -17.54 -14.99
C HIS A 122 13.23 -17.60 -15.09
N HIS A 123 13.90 -16.54 -15.53
CA HIS A 123 15.36 -16.53 -15.46
C HIS A 123 15.85 -16.20 -14.05
N ALA A 124 16.10 -17.24 -13.24
CA ALA A 124 16.91 -17.10 -12.04
C ALA A 124 18.32 -16.68 -12.46
N LEU A 125 18.71 -15.45 -12.13
CA LEU A 125 20.07 -14.97 -12.37
C LEU A 125 21.07 -15.85 -11.58
N PRO A 126 22.05 -16.50 -12.22
CA PRO A 126 23.12 -17.15 -11.47
C PRO A 126 23.90 -16.09 -10.70
N SER A 127 24.20 -16.40 -9.44
CA SER A 127 24.97 -15.54 -8.55
C SER A 127 26.38 -15.33 -9.12
N ARG A 128 26.64 -14.18 -9.74
CA ARG A 128 27.99 -13.80 -10.16
C ARG A 128 28.77 -13.24 -8.97
N PRO A 129 30.04 -13.61 -8.78
CA PRO A 129 30.89 -12.99 -7.77
C PRO A 129 31.05 -11.50 -8.06
N ARG A 130 30.88 -10.67 -7.03
CA ARG A 130 31.24 -9.25 -7.08
C ARG A 130 32.76 -9.15 -7.16
N ASP A 131 33.27 -8.86 -8.33
CA ASP A 131 34.50 -8.10 -8.43
C ASP A 131 34.28 -6.93 -9.40
N ARG A 132 34.42 -5.72 -8.86
CA ARG A 132 34.54 -4.50 -9.64
C ARG A 132 35.44 -3.54 -8.87
N SER A 133 36.71 -3.88 -8.77
CA SER A 133 37.77 -2.93 -8.47
C SER A 133 38.03 -2.03 -9.67
N THR A 134 37.31 -0.90 -9.77
CA THR A 134 37.82 0.36 -10.35
C THR A 134 36.78 1.47 -10.13
N PRO A 135 37.06 2.51 -9.32
CA PRO A 135 36.26 3.73 -9.33
C PRO A 135 36.59 4.54 -10.60
N VAL A 136 35.58 4.82 -11.42
CA VAL A 136 35.72 5.75 -12.56
C VAL A 136 35.82 7.17 -12.01
N THR A 137 36.92 7.85 -12.34
CA THR A 137 37.14 9.27 -12.07
C THR A 137 36.14 10.12 -12.85
N MET A 138 35.35 10.96 -12.16
CA MET A 138 34.52 11.98 -12.81
C MET A 138 35.25 13.32 -12.86
N SER A 139 35.32 13.93 -14.04
CA SER A 139 35.92 15.25 -14.26
C SER A 139 34.99 16.35 -13.73
N VAL A 140 35.38 17.00 -12.63
CA VAL A 140 34.71 18.19 -12.10
C VAL A 140 35.28 19.43 -12.78
N LEU A 141 34.70 19.85 -13.90
CA LEU A 141 34.98 21.17 -14.45
C LEU A 141 34.05 22.19 -13.78
N ARG A 142 34.61 22.88 -12.78
CA ARG A 142 34.11 24.15 -12.26
C ARG A 142 35.17 25.21 -12.53
N GLN A 143 34.86 26.18 -13.39
CA GLN A 143 35.51 27.51 -13.54
C GLN A 143 34.76 28.21 -14.70
N GLY A 144 34.28 29.45 -14.65
CA GLY A 144 34.29 30.47 -13.62
C GLY A 144 33.97 31.85 -14.23
N ALA A 145 32.88 32.46 -13.77
CA ALA A 145 32.73 33.89 -13.43
C ALA A 145 32.52 34.96 -14.56
N PRO A 146 32.27 36.26 -14.23
CA PRO A 146 30.94 36.83 -13.98
C PRO A 146 30.67 38.13 -14.76
N LYS A 147 29.41 38.56 -14.96
CA LYS A 147 29.09 39.98 -15.21
C LYS A 147 27.74 40.37 -14.60
N ASN A 148 27.79 41.10 -13.50
CA ASN A 148 26.78 42.06 -13.08
C ASN A 148 27.52 43.40 -12.90
N PRO A 149 26.89 44.53 -13.21
CA PRO A 149 26.49 45.41 -12.12
C PRO A 149 25.07 45.96 -12.34
N ALA A 150 24.17 45.75 -11.37
CA ALA A 150 23.75 46.74 -10.37
C ALA A 150 22.85 47.87 -10.91
N CYS A 151 21.62 47.94 -10.41
CA CYS A 151 21.02 49.19 -9.94
C CYS A 151 19.87 48.88 -8.96
N LEU A 152 19.93 49.51 -7.78
CA LEU A 152 18.91 49.55 -6.74
C LEU A 152 17.67 50.34 -7.23
N VAL A 153 16.50 50.11 -6.59
CA VAL A 153 15.83 51.08 -5.69
C VAL A 153 14.42 50.58 -5.33
N THR A 154 14.12 50.76 -4.06
CA THR A 154 12.90 50.59 -3.26
C THR A 154 11.66 51.36 -3.72
N GLN A 155 10.47 50.77 -3.51
CA GLN A 155 9.41 51.32 -2.66
C GLN A 155 8.52 50.18 -2.15
#